data_AF-A0A954VMK3-F1
#
_entry.id   AF-A0A954VMK3-F1
#
_cell.length_a   1.000
_cell.length_b   1.000
_cell.length_c   1.000
_cell.angle_alpha   90.00
_cell.angle_beta   90.00
_cell.angle_gamma   90.00
#
_symmetry.space_group_name_H-M   'P 1'
#
loop_
_entity.id
_entity.type
_entity.pdbx_description
1 polymer ?
#
loop_
_entity_poly.entity_id
_entity_poly.type
_entity_poly.pdbx_seq_one_letter_code
_entity_poly.pdbx_strand_id
1 'polypeptide(L)'
;MYVRTRKIFFLRTVLLVCVLVSQSFIGNVWGQPTTGLAKKPLVLIDSYHVHNFLQQGLKPGIYNYHQYSAFRRAVDLLRNRGLEIQELLVGPYSAEDFAEASLLIVNLPSMDRPPWLVDEIHVLEEFVNRGGGILFITDHSNCYYHQYQLWPLFDRFGIIPTFETVCERDPQHLFATGNGWILIDRFAPHPITQSLRSIGIQTGGRVLSEQASDLLAATTENAWADMGSVPLYGEGDIGLYGDFLPSAAEDSGVQHVLLAKSIGKGRVAVFSDQNAFGDAGIAFGDNWKLWLQLCTWTGRLHEPSESPSATETNRIEKWNAVCYDPIVISDLAESKTGTAAKLANLTNRFTWSGTDDWQLQNLWVWINRFCWCSSNDTYQR
;
A
#
# COMPACT_ATOMS: atom_id res chain seq x y z
N MET A 1 23.00 -77.64 56.10
CA MET A 1 22.91 -76.27 56.64
C MET A 1 22.97 -75.30 55.46
N TYR A 2 21.85 -74.67 55.17
CA TYR A 2 21.50 -74.04 53.88
C TYR A 2 21.63 -72.51 53.98
N VAL A 3 21.60 -71.83 52.83
CA VAL A 3 21.41 -70.38 52.61
C VAL A 3 22.68 -69.50 52.53
N ARG A 4 23.12 -69.20 51.29
CA ARG A 4 23.62 -67.86 50.85
C ARG A 4 24.07 -67.92 49.38
N THR A 5 23.20 -67.55 48.42
CA THR A 5 23.65 -67.16 47.04
C THR A 5 22.55 -66.62 46.09
N ARG A 6 21.45 -66.01 46.57
CA ARG A 6 20.38 -65.49 45.65
C ARG A 6 20.09 -63.99 45.64
N LYS A 7 20.88 -63.14 46.33
CA LYS A 7 20.58 -61.69 46.39
C LYS A 7 21.36 -60.79 45.41
N ILE A 8 22.39 -61.29 44.72
CA ILE A 8 23.22 -60.43 43.86
C ILE A 8 22.72 -60.37 42.40
N PHE A 9 21.96 -61.36 41.94
CA PHE A 9 21.47 -61.38 40.56
C PHE A 9 20.26 -60.46 40.31
N PHE A 10 19.42 -60.22 41.32
CA PHE A 10 18.21 -59.42 41.15
C PHE A 10 18.49 -57.90 41.07
N LEU A 11 19.55 -57.42 41.73
CA LEU A 11 19.91 -55.99 41.70
C LEU A 11 20.53 -55.56 40.37
N ARG A 12 21.19 -56.47 39.64
CA ARG A 12 21.80 -56.12 38.33
C ARG A 12 20.77 -56.05 37.21
N THR A 13 19.70 -56.84 37.25
CA THR A 13 18.65 -56.82 36.22
C THR A 13 17.74 -55.60 36.36
N VAL A 14 17.43 -55.16 37.59
CA VAL A 14 16.60 -53.96 37.81
C VAL A 14 17.36 -52.67 37.44
N LEU A 15 18.68 -52.60 37.69
CA LEU A 15 19.46 -51.42 37.30
C LEU A 15 19.62 -51.29 35.77
N LEU A 16 19.71 -52.41 35.02
CA LEU A 16 19.84 -52.38 33.56
C LEU A 16 18.54 -51.94 32.87
N VAL A 17 17.37 -52.30 33.42
CA VAL A 17 16.08 -51.88 32.88
C VAL A 17 15.80 -50.39 33.16
N CYS A 18 16.21 -49.85 34.31
CA CYS A 18 16.11 -48.42 34.59
C CYS A 18 17.04 -47.56 33.71
N VAL A 19 18.18 -48.10 33.26
CA VAL A 19 19.10 -47.40 32.34
C VAL A 19 18.61 -47.46 30.88
N LEU A 20 17.93 -48.53 30.47
CA LEU A 20 17.39 -48.64 29.11
C LEU A 20 16.08 -47.86 28.91
N VAL A 21 15.25 -47.73 29.95
CA VAL A 21 14.05 -46.88 29.90
C VAL A 21 14.43 -45.39 29.97
N SER A 22 15.51 -45.01 30.67
CA SER A 22 16.00 -43.62 30.65
C SER A 22 16.67 -43.24 29.33
N GLN A 23 17.33 -44.17 28.62
CA GLN A 23 17.86 -43.89 27.28
C GLN A 23 16.79 -43.78 26.19
N SER A 24 15.62 -44.38 26.39
CA SER A 24 14.47 -44.20 25.48
C SER A 24 13.72 -42.88 25.69
N PHE A 25 13.93 -42.21 26.83
CA PHE A 25 13.35 -40.89 27.13
C PHE A 25 14.34 -39.72 26.99
N ILE A 26 15.65 -39.99 26.99
CA ILE A 26 16.69 -38.95 26.85
C ILE A 26 17.18 -38.82 25.39
N GLY A 27 16.84 -39.77 24.52
CA GLY A 27 17.24 -39.78 23.10
C GLY A 27 16.46 -38.87 22.15
N ASN A 28 15.40 -38.18 22.60
CA ASN A 28 14.58 -37.28 21.76
C ASN A 28 14.52 -35.81 22.25
N VAL A 29 15.39 -35.41 23.18
CA VAL A 29 15.46 -34.02 23.70
C VAL A 29 16.62 -33.22 23.07
N TRP A 30 17.45 -33.86 22.25
CA TRP A 30 18.29 -33.12 21.30
C TRP A 30 17.41 -32.79 20.11
N GLY A 31 16.85 -31.58 20.17
CA GLY A 31 16.05 -31.02 19.12
C GLY A 31 16.70 -31.29 17.77
N GLN A 32 16.00 -32.06 16.94
CA GLN A 32 15.96 -31.74 15.53
C GLN A 32 15.85 -30.21 15.48
N PRO A 33 16.74 -29.49 14.78
CA PRO A 33 16.44 -28.10 14.49
C PRO A 33 15.04 -28.16 13.92
N THR A 34 14.07 -27.58 14.63
CA THR A 34 12.85 -27.19 13.97
C THR A 34 13.38 -26.42 12.79
N THR A 35 13.21 -26.98 11.59
CA THR A 35 13.50 -26.27 10.35
C THR A 35 12.76 -24.97 10.53
N GLY A 36 13.50 -23.93 10.93
CA GLY A 36 12.91 -22.76 11.55
C GLY A 36 11.94 -22.26 10.51
N LEU A 37 10.64 -22.32 10.82
CA LEU A 37 9.65 -21.77 9.91
C LEU A 37 10.13 -20.36 9.66
N ALA A 38 10.55 -20.10 8.42
CA ALA A 38 11.15 -18.83 8.05
C ALA A 38 10.21 -17.74 8.58
N LYS A 39 10.74 -16.89 9.46
CA LYS A 39 9.91 -15.88 10.11
C LYS A 39 9.29 -15.04 9.00
N LYS A 40 7.98 -14.88 9.05
CA LYS A 40 7.25 -14.13 8.03
C LYS A 40 7.75 -12.68 8.07
N PRO A 41 8.01 -12.05 6.91
CA PRO A 41 8.32 -10.64 6.88
C PRO A 41 7.19 -9.84 7.56
N LEU A 42 7.58 -8.98 8.50
CA LEU A 42 6.67 -8.13 9.25
C LEU A 42 6.54 -6.78 8.54
N VAL A 43 5.30 -6.38 8.28
CA VAL A 43 4.93 -5.07 7.77
C VAL A 43 4.22 -4.31 8.88
N LEU A 44 4.75 -3.13 9.19
CA LEU A 44 4.15 -2.20 10.13
C LEU A 44 3.32 -1.17 9.35
N ILE A 45 2.16 -0.85 9.89
CA ILE A 45 1.33 0.26 9.43
C ILE A 45 1.35 1.31 10.52
N ASP A 46 1.77 2.53 10.17
CA ASP A 46 1.65 3.67 11.07
C ASP A 46 0.18 3.98 11.30
N SER A 47 -0.26 3.86 12.55
CA SER A 47 -1.61 4.21 13.00
C SER A 47 -1.58 5.30 14.07
N TYR A 48 -0.38 5.75 14.44
CA TYR A 48 -0.12 6.74 15.47
C TYR A 48 -0.12 8.15 14.87
N HIS A 49 0.62 8.35 13.76
CA HIS A 49 0.72 9.65 13.07
C HIS A 49 -0.34 9.84 11.97
N VAL A 50 -1.15 8.82 11.67
CA VAL A 50 -2.11 8.87 10.55
C VAL A 50 -3.53 8.52 10.98
N HIS A 51 -4.51 8.99 10.19
CA HIS A 51 -5.88 8.49 10.27
C HIS A 51 -5.99 7.19 9.49
N ASN A 52 -5.76 6.06 10.17
CA ASN A 52 -6.02 4.78 9.55
C ASN A 52 -7.54 4.48 9.59
N PHE A 53 -8.08 4.02 8.46
CA PHE A 53 -9.46 3.54 8.36
C PHE A 53 -9.50 2.04 8.06
N LEU A 54 -8.51 1.28 8.54
CA LEU A 54 -8.33 -0.15 8.20
C LEU A 54 -9.50 -1.03 8.61
N GLN A 55 -10.21 -0.64 9.67
CA GLN A 55 -11.37 -1.37 10.18
C GLN A 55 -12.68 -0.95 9.50
N GLN A 56 -12.64 0.08 8.65
CA GLN A 56 -13.79 0.59 7.91
C GLN A 56 -13.70 0.08 6.47
N GLY A 57 -14.60 -0.81 6.08
CA GLY A 57 -14.72 -1.28 4.70
C GLY A 57 -15.92 -0.65 4.00
N LEU A 58 -15.92 -0.74 2.67
CA LEU A 58 -17.09 -0.43 1.85
C LEU A 58 -18.32 -1.22 2.32
N LYS A 59 -19.45 -0.53 2.51
CA LYS A 59 -20.74 -1.12 2.85
C LYS A 59 -21.80 -0.66 1.85
N PRO A 60 -22.71 -1.55 1.40
CA PRO A 60 -23.80 -1.14 0.52
C PRO A 60 -24.61 -0.01 1.16
N GLY A 61 -24.88 1.05 0.39
CA GLY A 61 -25.66 2.21 0.86
C GLY A 61 -24.92 3.17 1.79
N ILE A 62 -23.60 3.00 2.00
CA ILE A 62 -22.78 3.94 2.77
C ILE A 62 -21.63 4.42 1.88
N TYR A 63 -21.64 5.73 1.57
CA TYR A 63 -20.73 6.35 0.60
C TYR A 63 -19.87 7.46 1.21
N ASN A 64 -19.52 7.37 2.50
CA ASN A 64 -18.61 8.33 3.09
C ASN A 64 -17.17 8.11 2.61
N TYR A 65 -16.40 9.19 2.56
CA TYR A 65 -15.02 9.19 2.08
C TYR A 65 -14.13 8.20 2.83
N HIS A 66 -14.28 8.10 4.16
CA HIS A 66 -13.43 7.23 4.98
C HIS A 66 -13.58 5.74 4.66
N GLN A 67 -14.76 5.27 4.26
CA GLN A 67 -14.95 3.89 3.79
C GLN A 67 -14.49 3.68 2.35
N TYR A 68 -14.57 4.72 1.52
CA TYR A 68 -14.11 4.70 0.14
C TYR A 68 -12.57 4.65 0.05
N SER A 69 -11.92 5.54 0.78
CA SER A 69 -10.46 5.71 0.79
C SER A 69 -9.77 4.84 1.84
N ALA A 70 -10.50 4.08 2.67
CA ALA A 70 -9.88 3.08 3.54
C ALA A 70 -9.06 2.09 2.71
N PHE A 71 -7.81 1.84 3.07
CA PHE A 71 -6.89 0.97 2.33
C PHE A 71 -6.89 -0.48 2.84
N ARG A 72 -8.03 -0.95 3.36
CA ARG A 72 -8.20 -2.29 3.96
C ARG A 72 -7.95 -3.39 2.93
N ARG A 73 -8.51 -3.28 1.72
CA ARG A 73 -8.29 -4.22 0.62
C ARG A 73 -6.82 -4.30 0.24
N ALA A 74 -6.10 -3.18 0.25
CA ALA A 74 -4.67 -3.15 0.00
C ALA A 74 -3.92 -4.00 1.06
N VAL A 75 -4.26 -3.83 2.34
CA VAL A 75 -3.70 -4.66 3.43
C VAL A 75 -4.09 -6.13 3.29
N ASP A 76 -5.33 -6.44 2.92
CA ASP A 76 -5.77 -7.82 2.70
C ASP A 76 -4.95 -8.50 1.59
N LEU A 77 -4.56 -7.78 0.52
CA LEU A 77 -3.68 -8.33 -0.51
C LEU A 77 -2.31 -8.75 0.06
N LEU A 78 -1.78 -8.02 1.06
CA LEU A 78 -0.54 -8.38 1.74
C LEU A 78 -0.74 -9.59 2.66
N ARG A 79 -1.82 -9.61 3.46
CA ARG A 79 -2.18 -10.75 4.32
C ARG A 79 -2.37 -12.03 3.53
N ASN A 80 -3.02 -11.94 2.37
CA ASN A 80 -3.23 -13.07 1.47
C ASN A 80 -1.93 -13.61 0.86
N ARG A 81 -0.83 -12.83 0.88
CA ARG A 81 0.54 -13.32 0.59
C ARG A 81 1.25 -13.96 1.76
N GLY A 82 0.58 -14.11 2.90
CA GLY A 82 1.13 -14.70 4.11
C GLY A 82 2.06 -13.76 4.89
N LEU A 83 2.07 -12.47 4.55
CA LEU A 83 2.81 -11.45 5.30
C LEU A 83 2.16 -11.21 6.66
N GLU A 84 2.99 -10.93 7.66
CA GLU A 84 2.52 -10.50 8.97
C GLU A 84 2.33 -8.99 8.94
N ILE A 85 1.14 -8.52 9.32
CA ILE A 85 0.80 -7.09 9.33
C ILE A 85 0.45 -6.68 10.76
N GLN A 86 1.10 -5.65 11.27
CA GLN A 86 0.80 -5.06 12.59
C GLN A 86 0.60 -3.55 12.47
N GLU A 87 -0.27 -3.00 13.31
CA GLU A 87 -0.52 -1.56 13.41
C GLU A 87 0.27 -0.96 14.58
N LEU A 88 0.99 0.14 14.33
CA LEU A 88 1.64 0.94 15.35
C LEU A 88 0.64 1.96 15.90
N LEU A 89 -0.06 1.58 16.97
CA LEU A 89 -1.12 2.40 17.60
C LEU A 89 -0.58 3.36 18.66
N VAL A 90 0.64 3.12 19.15
CA VAL A 90 1.25 3.86 20.25
C VAL A 90 2.64 4.28 19.81
N GLY A 91 2.94 5.56 20.00
CA GLY A 91 4.27 6.12 19.87
C GLY A 91 4.66 6.90 21.14
N PRO A 92 5.82 7.58 21.13
CA PRO A 92 6.75 7.64 20.00
C PRO A 92 7.45 6.30 19.73
N TYR A 93 7.96 6.13 18.51
CA TYR A 93 8.69 4.93 18.11
C TYR A 93 10.00 4.74 18.85
N SER A 94 10.37 3.46 18.97
CA SER A 94 11.63 2.98 19.51
C SER A 94 12.33 2.05 18.51
N ALA A 95 13.61 1.78 18.72
CA ALA A 95 14.36 0.85 17.86
C ALA A 95 13.78 -0.58 17.94
N GLU A 96 13.22 -0.95 19.09
CA GLU A 96 12.59 -2.23 19.35
C GLU A 96 11.36 -2.47 18.45
N ASP A 97 10.59 -1.43 18.14
CA ASP A 97 9.41 -1.53 17.26
C ASP A 97 9.80 -2.02 15.86
N PHE A 98 11.01 -1.68 15.41
CA PHE A 98 11.50 -2.00 14.07
C PHE A 98 12.47 -3.18 14.01
N ALA A 99 12.78 -3.82 15.14
CA ALA A 99 13.82 -4.85 15.22
C ALA A 99 13.60 -6.02 14.24
N GLU A 100 12.33 -6.33 13.96
CA GLU A 100 11.91 -7.46 13.13
C GLU A 100 11.10 -7.03 11.90
N ALA A 101 10.86 -5.72 11.75
CA ALA A 101 10.09 -5.17 10.66
C ALA A 101 10.92 -5.17 9.37
N SER A 102 10.26 -5.41 8.25
CA SER A 102 10.86 -5.27 6.92
C SER A 102 10.36 -4.00 6.21
N LEU A 103 9.13 -3.58 6.52
CA LEU A 103 8.47 -2.45 5.89
C LEU A 103 7.67 -1.66 6.91
N LEU A 104 7.77 -0.33 6.87
CA LEU A 104 6.82 0.61 7.46
C LEU A 104 5.99 1.26 6.33
N ILE A 105 4.67 1.29 6.50
CA ILE A 105 3.75 2.00 5.62
C ILE A 105 3.21 3.21 6.38
N VAL A 106 3.46 4.41 5.83
CA VAL A 106 2.96 5.68 6.36
C VAL A 106 1.95 6.23 5.35
N ASN A 107 0.67 6.09 5.65
CA ASN A 107 -0.41 6.47 4.74
C ASN A 107 -1.09 7.77 5.21
N LEU A 108 -0.81 8.86 4.52
CA LEU A 108 -1.42 10.17 4.69
C LEU A 108 -1.43 10.67 6.16
N PRO A 109 -0.25 11.03 6.70
CA PRO A 109 -0.16 11.59 8.04
C PRO A 109 -0.88 12.91 8.14
N SER A 110 -1.30 13.25 9.36
CA SER A 110 -2.18 14.40 9.58
C SER A 110 -1.72 15.26 10.73
N MET A 111 -1.83 16.59 10.60
CA MET A 111 -1.37 17.52 11.66
C MET A 111 -2.16 17.45 12.96
N ASP A 112 -3.36 16.86 12.95
CA ASP A 112 -4.16 16.63 14.16
C ASP A 112 -3.77 15.33 14.88
N ARG A 113 -2.76 14.61 14.35
CA ARG A 113 -2.07 13.51 15.02
C ARG A 113 -0.77 14.00 15.66
N PRO A 114 -0.20 13.24 16.60
CA PRO A 114 1.12 13.54 17.16
C PRO A 114 2.13 13.78 16.02
N PRO A 115 3.02 14.79 16.14
CA PRO A 115 4.08 15.00 15.17
C PRO A 115 5.24 14.04 15.39
N TRP A 116 6.07 13.84 14.38
CA TRP A 116 7.33 13.10 14.54
C TRP A 116 8.32 13.82 15.46
N LEU A 117 8.79 13.10 16.46
CA LEU A 117 9.87 13.57 17.32
C LEU A 117 11.24 13.35 16.67
N VAL A 118 12.24 14.14 17.09
CA VAL A 118 13.61 14.03 16.57
C VAL A 118 14.19 12.61 16.77
N ASP A 119 13.91 11.99 17.91
CA ASP A 119 14.37 10.62 18.20
C ASP A 119 13.69 9.59 17.30
N GLU A 120 12.41 9.77 16.95
CA GLU A 120 11.70 8.89 16.01
C GLU A 120 12.27 9.01 14.61
N ILE A 121 12.57 10.23 14.16
CA ILE A 121 13.21 10.48 12.87
C ILE A 121 14.56 9.74 12.81
N HIS A 122 15.35 9.76 13.89
CA HIS A 122 16.59 9.03 13.97
C HIS A 122 16.38 7.50 13.91
N VAL A 123 15.39 6.97 14.64
CA VAL A 123 15.03 5.54 14.59
C VAL A 123 14.65 5.11 13.17
N LEU A 124 13.87 5.92 12.45
CA LEU A 124 13.45 5.64 11.08
C LEU A 124 14.62 5.70 10.09
N GLU A 125 15.52 6.67 10.26
CA GLU A 125 16.75 6.76 9.48
C GLU A 125 17.64 5.53 9.69
N GLU A 126 17.84 5.11 10.95
CA GLU A 126 18.58 3.88 11.26
C GLU A 126 17.90 2.63 10.70
N PHE A 127 16.58 2.53 10.80
CA PHE A 127 15.80 1.43 10.25
C PHE A 127 16.06 1.26 8.75
N VAL A 128 15.99 2.35 7.98
CA VAL A 128 16.31 2.34 6.55
C VAL A 128 17.78 2.00 6.33
N ASN A 129 18.73 2.63 7.05
CA ASN A 129 20.16 2.37 6.89
C ASN A 129 20.54 0.90 7.15
N ARG A 130 19.83 0.22 8.06
CA ARG A 130 20.03 -1.21 8.37
C ARG A 130 19.41 -2.16 7.34
N GLY A 131 18.57 -1.69 6.42
CA GLY A 131 17.96 -2.50 5.37
C GLY A 131 16.43 -2.46 5.33
N GLY A 132 15.79 -1.77 6.27
CA GLY A 132 14.34 -1.59 6.32
C GLY A 132 13.82 -0.74 5.16
N GLY A 133 12.52 -0.89 4.90
CA GLY A 133 11.79 -0.14 3.89
C GLY A 133 10.79 0.84 4.49
N ILE A 134 10.67 2.05 3.92
CA ILE A 134 9.55 2.95 4.23
C ILE A 134 8.78 3.28 2.95
N LEU A 135 7.48 3.00 2.94
CA LEU A 135 6.54 3.41 1.90
C LEU A 135 5.70 4.57 2.44
N PHE A 136 5.90 5.75 1.88
CA PHE A 136 5.04 6.90 2.09
C PHE A 136 3.96 6.93 1.03
N ILE A 137 2.71 7.10 1.47
CA ILE A 137 1.59 7.40 0.59
C ILE A 137 1.12 8.80 0.96
N THR A 138 1.20 9.71 0.00
CA THR A 138 0.79 11.11 0.14
C THR A 138 -0.44 11.37 -0.71
N ASP A 139 -0.88 12.62 -0.80
CA ASP A 139 -2.08 13.00 -1.57
C ASP A 139 -1.89 14.43 -2.12
N HIS A 140 -2.90 15.01 -2.78
CA HIS A 140 -2.86 16.34 -3.35
C HIS A 140 -2.41 17.43 -2.38
N SER A 141 -1.71 18.40 -2.97
CA SER A 141 -1.35 19.66 -2.38
C SER A 141 -0.72 19.48 -1.00
N ASN A 142 -1.50 19.69 0.06
CA ASN A 142 -1.08 19.45 1.42
C ASN A 142 -2.29 19.07 2.28
N CYS A 143 -3.20 18.24 1.76
CA CYS A 143 -4.38 17.82 2.51
C CYS A 143 -3.97 17.20 3.86
N TYR A 144 -4.72 17.45 4.94
CA TYR A 144 -4.31 17.09 6.31
C TYR A 144 -2.97 17.68 6.79
N TYR A 145 -2.39 18.61 6.04
CA TYR A 145 -1.05 19.17 6.25
C TYR A 145 0.06 18.11 6.25
N HIS A 146 -0.16 17.03 5.49
CA HIS A 146 0.73 15.86 5.46
C HIS A 146 2.15 16.20 4.99
N GLN A 147 2.32 17.13 4.05
CA GLN A 147 3.64 17.51 3.53
C GLN A 147 4.45 18.27 4.59
N TYR A 148 3.82 19.14 5.38
CA TYR A 148 4.51 19.80 6.49
C TYR A 148 4.91 18.80 7.58
N GLN A 149 4.07 17.81 7.86
CA GLN A 149 4.38 16.75 8.81
C GLN A 149 5.54 15.87 8.31
N LEU A 150 5.58 15.56 7.01
CA LEU A 150 6.62 14.73 6.39
C LEU A 150 7.92 15.47 6.12
N TRP A 151 7.92 16.80 6.03
CA TRP A 151 9.10 17.58 5.65
C TRP A 151 10.37 17.21 6.47
N PRO A 152 10.33 17.12 7.81
CA PRO A 152 11.52 16.72 8.58
C PRO A 152 12.06 15.34 8.21
N LEU A 153 11.21 14.39 7.83
CA LEU A 153 11.62 13.05 7.36
C LEU A 153 12.12 13.08 5.92
N PHE A 154 11.41 13.79 5.04
CA PHE A 154 11.76 13.92 3.63
C PHE A 154 13.13 14.58 3.44
N ASP A 155 13.47 15.57 4.27
CA ASP A 155 14.79 16.18 4.32
C ASP A 155 15.89 15.13 4.60
N ARG A 156 15.68 14.21 5.56
CA ARG A 156 16.62 13.11 5.86
C ARG A 156 16.79 12.14 4.71
N PHE A 157 15.74 11.93 3.91
CA PHE A 157 15.77 11.00 2.78
C PHE A 157 16.09 11.67 1.44
N GLY A 158 16.34 12.98 1.42
CA GLY A 158 16.57 13.75 0.20
C GLY A 158 15.39 13.68 -0.76
N ILE A 159 14.18 13.87 -0.21
CA ILE A 159 12.91 13.95 -0.94
C ILE A 159 12.42 15.39 -0.81
N ILE A 160 11.97 15.97 -1.92
CA ILE A 160 11.51 17.36 -1.93
C ILE A 160 9.99 17.37 -1.70
N PRO A 161 9.49 18.00 -0.61
CA PRO A 161 8.05 18.13 -0.39
C PRO A 161 7.44 19.04 -1.47
N THR A 162 6.25 18.70 -1.92
CA THR A 162 5.52 19.40 -2.98
C THR A 162 4.14 19.78 -2.47
N PHE A 163 3.60 20.91 -2.90
CA PHE A 163 2.34 21.48 -2.40
C PHE A 163 1.28 21.61 -3.49
N GLU A 164 1.48 20.89 -4.59
CA GLU A 164 0.65 20.94 -5.79
C GLU A 164 -0.18 19.66 -5.99
N THR A 165 -1.33 19.81 -6.64
CA THR A 165 -2.11 18.71 -7.23
C THR A 165 -1.66 18.48 -8.66
N VAL A 166 -1.37 17.25 -9.03
CA VAL A 166 -1.08 16.91 -10.42
C VAL A 166 -2.38 16.90 -11.22
N CYS A 167 -2.39 17.65 -12.32
CA CYS A 167 -3.52 17.77 -13.22
C CYS A 167 -3.14 17.43 -14.67
N GLU A 168 -4.07 16.87 -15.44
CA GLU A 168 -3.89 16.47 -16.85
C GLU A 168 -4.94 17.17 -17.73
N ARG A 169 -4.50 17.59 -18.93
CA ARG A 169 -5.35 18.23 -19.95
C ARG A 169 -5.72 17.27 -21.06
N ASP A 170 -4.91 16.24 -21.31
CA ASP A 170 -5.16 15.26 -22.35
C ASP A 170 -6.37 14.37 -21.99
N PRO A 171 -7.49 14.46 -22.70
CA PRO A 171 -8.68 13.66 -22.40
C PRO A 171 -8.45 12.15 -22.53
N GLN A 172 -7.42 11.70 -23.25
CA GLN A 172 -7.09 10.27 -23.35
C GLN A 172 -6.47 9.72 -22.07
N HIS A 173 -5.91 10.60 -21.24
CA HIS A 173 -5.27 10.27 -19.98
C HIS A 173 -6.12 10.68 -18.77
N LEU A 174 -7.43 10.88 -18.98
CA LEU A 174 -8.42 11.10 -17.93
C LEU A 174 -9.38 9.92 -17.89
N PHE A 175 -9.58 9.30 -16.72
CA PHE A 175 -10.52 8.18 -16.57
C PHE A 175 -11.88 8.58 -15.99
N ALA A 176 -11.99 9.82 -15.53
CA ALA A 176 -13.23 10.43 -15.10
C ALA A 176 -13.23 11.90 -15.54
N THR A 177 -14.22 12.66 -15.09
CA THR A 177 -14.31 14.07 -15.43
C THR A 177 -13.66 14.93 -14.38
N GLY A 178 -12.81 15.84 -14.83
CA GLY A 178 -11.99 16.69 -13.97
C GLY A 178 -10.52 16.39 -14.19
N ASN A 179 -9.70 17.42 -14.10
CA ASN A 179 -8.30 17.36 -14.50
C ASN A 179 -7.42 16.56 -13.50
N GLY A 180 -7.94 16.24 -12.31
CA GLY A 180 -7.25 15.46 -11.29
C GLY A 180 -7.48 13.93 -11.34
N TRP A 181 -8.30 13.41 -12.25
CA TRP A 181 -8.58 11.95 -12.35
C TRP A 181 -7.81 11.35 -13.52
N ILE A 182 -6.56 11.00 -13.24
CA ILE A 182 -5.52 10.81 -14.27
C ILE A 182 -5.18 9.34 -14.43
N LEU A 183 -5.11 8.89 -15.68
CA LEU A 183 -4.52 7.62 -16.08
C LEU A 183 -3.02 7.81 -16.31
N ILE A 184 -2.20 7.05 -15.61
CA ILE A 184 -0.75 7.06 -15.75
C ILE A 184 -0.32 5.75 -16.42
N ASP A 185 0.32 5.84 -17.58
CA ASP A 185 0.82 4.71 -18.36
C ASP A 185 2.29 4.86 -18.77
N ARG A 186 2.94 5.96 -18.37
CA ARG A 186 4.35 6.24 -18.64
C ARG A 186 5.19 5.87 -17.43
N PHE A 187 5.91 4.77 -17.55
CA PHE A 187 6.73 4.23 -16.48
C PHE A 187 8.21 4.15 -16.87
N ALA A 188 9.09 4.58 -15.96
CA ALA A 188 10.52 4.30 -16.08
C ALA A 188 10.79 2.82 -15.76
N PRO A 189 11.80 2.17 -16.38
CA PRO A 189 12.14 0.78 -16.08
C PRO A 189 12.57 0.59 -14.61
N HIS A 190 11.77 -0.14 -13.84
CA HIS A 190 12.07 -0.45 -12.43
C HIS A 190 11.29 -1.69 -11.98
N PRO A 191 11.75 -2.47 -10.98
CA PRO A 191 10.97 -3.59 -10.44
C PRO A 191 9.58 -3.20 -9.94
N ILE A 192 9.41 -1.97 -9.45
CA ILE A 192 8.11 -1.43 -9.02
C ILE A 192 7.14 -1.28 -10.20
N THR A 193 7.63 -0.91 -11.37
CA THR A 193 6.82 -0.58 -12.54
C THR A 193 6.76 -1.69 -13.58
N GLN A 194 7.45 -2.80 -13.31
CA GLN A 194 7.53 -3.92 -14.23
C GLN A 194 6.12 -4.46 -14.53
N SER A 195 5.80 -4.57 -15.82
CA SER A 195 4.51 -5.12 -16.28
C SER A 195 3.26 -4.32 -15.86
N LEU A 196 3.42 -3.09 -15.39
CA LEU A 196 2.31 -2.15 -15.27
C LEU A 196 1.93 -1.65 -16.67
N ARG A 197 0.64 -1.64 -16.99
CA ARG A 197 0.09 -1.06 -18.21
C ARG A 197 -0.44 0.33 -17.95
N SER A 198 -1.22 0.46 -16.89
CA SER A 198 -1.80 1.75 -16.51
C SER A 198 -2.27 1.72 -15.05
N ILE A 199 -2.07 2.80 -14.33
CA ILE A 199 -2.60 3.04 -12.98
C ILE A 199 -3.52 4.26 -13.02
N GLY A 200 -4.45 4.36 -12.07
CA GLY A 200 -5.34 5.52 -11.95
C GLY A 200 -5.10 6.23 -10.64
N ILE A 201 -4.97 7.56 -10.72
CA ILE A 201 -4.90 8.44 -9.55
C ILE A 201 -6.08 9.41 -9.51
N GLN A 202 -6.53 9.74 -8.30
CA GLN A 202 -7.58 10.71 -8.02
C GLN A 202 -7.01 11.81 -7.15
N THR A 203 -6.80 12.98 -7.77
CA THR A 203 -6.25 14.18 -7.15
C THR A 203 -4.95 13.86 -6.40
N GLY A 204 -4.00 13.24 -7.10
CA GLY A 204 -2.69 12.96 -6.52
C GLY A 204 -1.80 14.20 -6.45
N GLY A 205 -0.87 14.23 -5.49
CA GLY A 205 0.19 15.22 -5.42
C GLY A 205 1.31 14.96 -6.42
N ARG A 206 2.31 15.84 -6.43
CA ARG A 206 3.57 15.63 -7.16
C ARG A 206 4.61 14.90 -6.29
N VAL A 207 5.63 14.33 -6.90
CA VAL A 207 6.88 13.95 -6.22
C VAL A 207 8.06 14.53 -6.97
N LEU A 208 9.07 14.98 -6.23
CA LEU A 208 10.32 15.50 -6.76
C LEU A 208 11.52 14.84 -6.07
N SER A 209 12.56 14.58 -6.87
CA SER A 209 13.87 14.12 -6.41
C SER A 209 14.97 14.97 -7.03
N GLU A 210 16.11 15.05 -6.34
CA GLU A 210 17.35 15.58 -6.90
C GLU A 210 17.87 14.72 -8.08
N GLN A 211 17.52 13.43 -8.10
CA GLN A 211 17.93 12.50 -9.15
C GLN A 211 16.73 12.05 -9.98
N ALA A 212 16.75 12.35 -11.27
CA ALA A 212 15.68 11.95 -12.19
C ALA A 212 15.48 10.42 -12.26
N SER A 213 16.53 9.63 -11.97
CA SER A 213 16.44 8.16 -11.94
C SER A 213 15.55 7.61 -10.81
N ASP A 214 15.25 8.42 -9.80
CA ASP A 214 14.37 8.03 -8.70
C ASP A 214 12.89 8.12 -9.09
N LEU A 215 12.55 8.83 -10.17
CA LEU A 215 11.19 9.12 -10.60
C LEU A 215 10.71 8.04 -11.57
N LEU A 216 9.60 7.36 -11.23
CA LEU A 216 9.22 6.11 -11.89
C LEU A 216 7.91 6.14 -12.67
N ALA A 217 6.99 7.03 -12.32
CA ALA A 217 5.70 7.16 -13.02
C ALA A 217 5.38 8.63 -13.24
N ALA A 218 4.92 8.96 -14.45
CA ALA A 218 4.75 10.34 -14.87
C ALA A 218 3.51 10.54 -15.75
N THR A 219 2.98 11.75 -15.74
CA THR A 219 1.91 12.21 -16.64
C THR A 219 2.43 12.47 -18.05
N THR A 220 1.55 12.97 -18.92
CA THR A 220 1.96 13.49 -20.22
C THR A 220 2.61 14.86 -20.12
N GLU A 221 3.16 15.32 -21.24
CA GLU A 221 3.66 16.68 -21.43
C GLU A 221 2.56 17.76 -21.36
N ASN A 222 1.28 17.39 -21.40
CA ASN A 222 0.16 18.33 -21.33
C ASN A 222 -0.32 18.60 -19.89
N ALA A 223 0.28 17.93 -18.90
CA ALA A 223 -0.04 18.09 -17.50
C ALA A 223 0.48 19.42 -16.91
N TRP A 224 0.07 19.70 -15.66
CA TRP A 224 0.61 20.77 -14.83
C TRP A 224 0.43 20.44 -13.35
N ALA A 225 1.16 21.19 -12.51
CA ALA A 225 1.07 21.11 -11.05
C ALA A 225 0.23 22.30 -10.54
N ASP A 226 -1.04 22.03 -10.23
CA ASP A 226 -2.03 22.98 -9.71
C ASP A 226 -1.72 23.32 -8.24
N MET A 227 -1.40 24.58 -7.96
CA MET A 227 -0.96 24.98 -6.63
C MET A 227 -2.13 25.00 -5.65
N GLY A 228 -2.00 24.30 -4.52
CA GLY A 228 -3.01 24.34 -3.47
C GLY A 228 -3.20 25.76 -2.91
N SER A 229 -4.45 26.17 -2.73
CA SER A 229 -4.77 27.43 -2.06
C SER A 229 -5.15 27.17 -0.60
N VAL A 230 -4.38 27.74 0.33
CA VAL A 230 -4.73 27.74 1.75
C VAL A 230 -5.07 29.17 2.16
N PRO A 231 -6.32 29.46 2.56
CA PRO A 231 -6.65 30.78 3.07
C PRO A 231 -5.85 31.06 4.35
N LEU A 232 -5.29 32.27 4.46
CA LEU A 232 -4.36 32.67 5.53
C LEU A 232 -4.91 32.44 6.95
N TYR A 233 -6.23 32.52 7.11
CA TYR A 233 -6.90 32.37 8.40
C TYR A 233 -7.81 31.13 8.46
N GLY A 234 -7.63 30.16 7.55
CA GLY A 234 -8.47 28.96 7.49
C GLY A 234 -9.93 29.23 7.10
N GLU A 235 -10.23 30.43 6.61
CA GLU A 235 -11.56 30.82 6.14
C GLU A 235 -11.76 30.36 4.68
N GLY A 236 -12.67 29.43 4.43
CA GLY A 236 -13.01 28.98 3.07
C GLY A 236 -13.05 27.46 2.94
N ASP A 237 -13.04 26.98 1.69
CA ASP A 237 -12.91 25.56 1.40
C ASP A 237 -11.49 25.11 1.77
N ILE A 238 -11.39 24.34 2.86
CA ILE A 238 -10.13 23.75 3.35
C ILE A 238 -9.83 22.41 2.65
N GLY A 239 -10.45 22.13 1.51
CA GLY A 239 -10.10 20.98 0.68
C GLY A 239 -8.64 20.98 0.21
N LEU A 240 -7.94 22.13 0.35
CA LEU A 240 -6.52 22.31 0.05
C LEU A 240 -6.19 22.06 -1.44
N TYR A 241 -7.20 22.09 -2.30
CA TYR A 241 -7.05 22.05 -3.75
C TYR A 241 -6.61 23.41 -4.31
N GLY A 242 -6.08 23.41 -5.53
CA GLY A 242 -6.03 24.61 -6.35
C GLY A 242 -7.38 24.86 -7.04
N ASP A 243 -7.37 25.65 -8.10
CA ASP A 243 -8.59 25.96 -8.87
C ASP A 243 -8.80 25.02 -10.06
N PHE A 244 -7.89 24.04 -10.25
CA PHE A 244 -7.86 23.11 -11.39
C PHE A 244 -7.82 23.82 -12.75
N LEU A 245 -7.40 25.09 -12.78
CA LEU A 245 -7.21 25.87 -13.99
C LEU A 245 -5.73 26.18 -14.16
N PRO A 246 -5.17 25.86 -15.33
CA PRO A 246 -3.75 26.08 -15.53
C PRO A 246 -3.38 27.57 -15.50
N SER A 247 -2.36 27.91 -14.73
CA SER A 247 -1.80 29.25 -14.63
C SER A 247 -0.37 29.33 -15.16
N ALA A 248 0.04 30.52 -15.63
CA ALA A 248 1.42 30.77 -16.05
C ALA A 248 2.42 30.78 -14.88
N ALA A 249 1.94 30.85 -13.64
CA ALA A 249 2.76 30.76 -12.44
C ALA A 249 3.04 29.30 -12.01
N GLU A 250 2.40 28.33 -12.66
CA GLU A 250 2.47 26.92 -12.31
C GLU A 250 3.40 26.14 -13.23
N ASP A 251 4.00 25.09 -12.69
CA ASP A 251 4.83 24.19 -13.45
C ASP A 251 3.97 23.39 -14.43
N SER A 252 4.09 23.68 -15.72
CA SER A 252 3.49 22.89 -16.80
C SER A 252 4.48 21.90 -17.39
N GLY A 253 3.96 20.80 -17.93
CA GLY A 253 4.75 19.70 -18.49
C GLY A 253 4.58 18.42 -17.69
N VAL A 254 5.51 17.48 -17.92
CA VAL A 254 5.53 16.18 -17.25
C VAL A 254 5.63 16.34 -15.73
N GLN A 255 4.65 15.78 -15.01
CA GLN A 255 4.64 15.69 -13.55
C GLN A 255 4.85 14.24 -13.12
N HIS A 256 5.53 14.04 -12.00
CA HIS A 256 5.82 12.70 -11.47
C HIS A 256 4.98 12.43 -10.23
N VAL A 257 4.54 11.18 -10.09
CA VAL A 257 3.62 10.74 -9.01
C VAL A 257 4.15 9.53 -8.23
N LEU A 258 5.29 8.99 -8.66
CA LEU A 258 5.95 7.86 -8.02
C LEU A 258 7.45 8.08 -7.98
N LEU A 259 8.00 7.99 -6.78
CA LEU A 259 9.43 8.07 -6.50
C LEU A 259 9.87 6.81 -5.74
N ALA A 260 11.02 6.27 -6.10
CA ALA A 260 11.66 5.20 -5.34
C ALA A 260 13.18 5.34 -5.37
N LYS A 261 13.83 5.18 -4.22
CA LYS A 261 15.28 5.26 -4.09
C LYS A 261 15.82 4.31 -3.03
N SER A 262 17.08 3.91 -3.19
CA SER A 262 17.81 3.14 -2.17
C SER A 262 18.60 4.09 -1.28
N ILE A 263 18.57 3.87 0.03
CA ILE A 263 19.29 4.67 1.03
C ILE A 263 20.00 3.71 1.98
N GLY A 264 21.33 3.81 2.03
CA GLY A 264 22.14 2.82 2.75
C GLY A 264 21.88 1.40 2.22
N LYS A 265 21.39 0.51 3.08
CA LYS A 265 20.96 -0.85 2.70
C LYS A 265 19.46 -0.95 2.44
N GLY A 266 18.68 0.05 2.85
CA GLY A 266 17.23 0.08 2.77
C GLY A 266 16.70 0.78 1.53
N ARG A 267 15.39 0.98 1.52
CA ARG A 267 14.64 1.53 0.39
C ARG A 267 13.54 2.46 0.88
N VAL A 268 13.33 3.55 0.16
CA VAL A 268 12.23 4.48 0.40
C VAL A 268 11.45 4.63 -0.91
N ALA A 269 10.13 4.60 -0.81
CA ALA A 269 9.25 4.91 -1.93
C ALA A 269 8.17 5.90 -1.48
N VAL A 270 7.77 6.78 -2.40
CA VAL A 270 6.68 7.73 -2.23
C VAL A 270 5.72 7.56 -3.40
N PHE A 271 4.46 7.30 -3.11
CA PHE A 271 3.38 7.34 -4.08
C PHE A 271 2.39 8.44 -3.70
N SER A 272 2.07 9.33 -4.62
CA SER A 272 1.42 10.60 -4.27
C SER A 272 -0.11 10.61 -4.36
N ASP A 273 -0.75 9.44 -4.31
CA ASP A 273 -2.20 9.38 -4.21
C ASP A 273 -2.67 8.26 -3.27
N GLN A 274 -3.29 8.66 -2.16
CA GLN A 274 -3.88 7.76 -1.19
C GLN A 274 -5.13 7.04 -1.72
N ASN A 275 -5.89 7.69 -2.61
CA ASN A 275 -7.14 7.15 -3.15
C ASN A 275 -6.90 5.97 -4.08
N ALA A 276 -5.77 5.94 -4.81
CA ALA A 276 -5.38 4.82 -5.66
C ALA A 276 -5.29 3.49 -4.89
N PHE A 277 -4.98 3.53 -3.59
CA PHE A 277 -4.90 2.34 -2.73
C PHE A 277 -6.08 2.19 -1.77
N GLY A 278 -7.06 3.10 -1.82
CA GLY A 278 -8.34 2.95 -1.13
C GLY A 278 -9.13 1.74 -1.63
N ASP A 279 -10.12 1.30 -0.85
CA ASP A 279 -10.93 0.11 -1.10
C ASP A 279 -11.62 0.20 -2.48
N ALA A 280 -11.96 1.41 -2.92
CA ALA A 280 -12.45 1.62 -4.27
C ALA A 280 -11.32 1.69 -5.31
N GLY A 281 -10.28 2.49 -5.09
CA GLY A 281 -9.23 2.75 -6.08
C GLY A 281 -8.29 1.58 -6.36
N ILE A 282 -8.06 0.68 -5.39
CA ILE A 282 -7.10 -0.42 -5.52
C ILE A 282 -7.44 -1.37 -6.68
N ALA A 283 -8.72 -1.44 -7.04
CA ALA A 283 -9.27 -2.26 -8.11
C ALA A 283 -9.13 -1.64 -9.51
N PHE A 284 -8.75 -0.36 -9.59
CA PHE A 284 -8.66 0.37 -10.85
C PHE A 284 -7.33 0.08 -11.56
N GLY A 285 -7.39 -0.23 -12.85
CA GLY A 285 -6.20 -0.52 -13.65
C GLY A 285 -5.27 -1.55 -13.00
N ASP A 286 -3.98 -1.23 -12.94
CA ASP A 286 -2.96 -2.01 -12.26
C ASP A 286 -2.60 -1.45 -10.86
N ASN A 287 -3.47 -0.66 -10.21
CA ASN A 287 -3.21 -0.10 -8.87
C ASN A 287 -2.86 -1.19 -7.84
N TRP A 288 -3.57 -2.32 -7.86
CA TRP A 288 -3.25 -3.47 -7.02
C TRP A 288 -1.88 -4.08 -7.30
N LYS A 289 -1.40 -4.10 -8.56
CA LYS A 289 -0.05 -4.58 -8.88
C LYS A 289 0.99 -3.62 -8.35
N LEU A 290 0.79 -2.33 -8.62
CA LEU A 290 1.66 -1.27 -8.13
C LEU A 290 1.81 -1.34 -6.62
N TRP A 291 0.71 -1.42 -5.87
CA TRP A 291 0.71 -1.56 -4.41
C TRP A 291 1.62 -2.71 -3.96
N LEU A 292 1.49 -3.86 -4.61
CA LEU A 292 2.20 -5.07 -4.21
C LEU A 292 3.67 -5.04 -4.60
N GLN A 293 3.99 -4.44 -5.74
CA GLN A 293 5.35 -4.23 -6.20
C GLN A 293 6.07 -3.18 -5.33
N LEU A 294 5.36 -2.12 -4.92
CA LEU A 294 5.85 -1.15 -3.93
C LEU A 294 6.20 -1.83 -2.62
N CYS A 295 5.25 -2.52 -1.98
CA CYS A 295 5.52 -3.19 -0.71
C CYS A 295 6.65 -4.23 -0.82
N THR A 296 6.65 -5.01 -1.89
CA THR A 296 7.67 -6.05 -2.12
C THR A 296 9.05 -5.46 -2.28
N TRP A 297 9.19 -4.46 -3.17
CA TRP A 297 10.48 -3.86 -3.45
C TRP A 297 10.96 -3.07 -2.23
N THR A 298 10.13 -2.19 -1.68
CA THR A 298 10.50 -1.33 -0.55
C THR A 298 10.86 -2.17 0.67
N GLY A 299 10.04 -3.17 1.01
CA GLY A 299 10.24 -4.02 2.18
C GLY A 299 11.11 -5.26 1.96
N ARG A 300 11.64 -5.49 0.76
CA ARG A 300 12.37 -6.73 0.39
C ARG A 300 11.61 -8.02 0.73
N LEU A 301 10.27 -7.99 0.65
CA LEU A 301 9.39 -9.04 1.19
C LEU A 301 9.49 -10.40 0.45
N HIS A 302 10.26 -10.46 -0.64
CA HIS A 302 10.50 -11.64 -1.46
C HIS A 302 11.99 -11.90 -1.76
N GLU A 303 12.93 -11.24 -1.09
CA GLU A 303 14.35 -11.60 -1.23
C GLU A 303 14.66 -12.76 -0.27
N PRO A 304 14.81 -14.03 -0.74
CA PRO A 304 15.40 -15.05 0.11
C PRO A 304 16.82 -14.62 0.47
N SER A 305 17.22 -14.85 1.72
CA SER A 305 18.62 -14.79 2.09
C SER A 305 19.39 -15.85 1.27
N GLU A 306 20.07 -15.38 0.22
CA GLU A 306 20.96 -16.11 -0.70
C GLU A 306 20.32 -17.18 -1.62
N SER A 307 20.42 -16.90 -2.93
CA SER A 307 20.25 -17.75 -4.12
C SER A 307 18.81 -18.03 -4.60
N PRO A 308 18.34 -17.38 -5.69
CA PRO A 308 17.04 -17.69 -6.30
C PRO A 308 17.15 -18.91 -7.24
N SER A 309 16.20 -19.84 -7.11
CA SER A 309 15.98 -20.91 -8.10
C SER A 309 14.97 -20.47 -9.17
N ALA A 310 15.13 -20.94 -10.41
CA ALA A 310 14.36 -20.56 -11.59
C ALA A 310 12.82 -20.81 -11.51
N THR A 311 12.33 -21.39 -10.42
CA THR A 311 10.90 -21.64 -10.15
C THR A 311 10.14 -20.42 -9.63
N GLU A 312 10.84 -19.37 -9.19
CA GLU A 312 10.25 -18.22 -8.49
C GLU A 312 9.54 -17.22 -9.42
N THR A 313 10.03 -17.07 -10.65
CA THR A 313 9.43 -16.22 -11.69
C THR A 313 8.01 -16.69 -12.06
N ASN A 314 7.75 -17.99 -12.00
CA ASN A 314 6.43 -18.58 -12.27
C ASN A 314 5.40 -18.37 -11.13
N ARG A 315 5.82 -18.00 -9.91
CA ARG A 315 4.89 -17.72 -8.80
C ARG A 315 4.28 -16.33 -8.86
N ILE A 316 4.98 -15.38 -9.47
CA ILE A 316 4.47 -14.00 -9.63
C ILE A 316 3.36 -13.95 -10.70
N GLU A 317 3.24 -14.94 -11.58
CA GLU A 317 2.26 -14.93 -12.68
C GLU A 317 0.92 -15.62 -12.37
N LYS A 318 0.85 -16.51 -11.36
CA LYS A 318 -0.40 -17.20 -10.98
C LYS A 318 -1.06 -16.55 -9.76
N TRP A 319 -1.62 -15.36 -9.96
CA TRP A 319 -2.50 -14.75 -8.96
C TRP A 319 -3.94 -14.83 -9.42
N ASN A 320 -4.73 -15.65 -8.72
CA ASN A 320 -6.16 -15.43 -8.70
C ASN A 320 -6.37 -14.17 -7.87
N ALA A 321 -6.63 -13.03 -8.51
CA ALA A 321 -7.20 -11.88 -7.82
C ALA A 321 -8.34 -12.42 -6.94
N VAL A 322 -8.29 -12.15 -5.63
CA VAL A 322 -9.37 -12.58 -4.74
C VAL A 322 -10.59 -11.80 -5.19
N CYS A 323 -11.49 -12.47 -5.90
CA CYS A 323 -12.72 -11.87 -6.35
C CYS A 323 -13.73 -11.78 -5.19
N TYR A 324 -13.69 -10.76 -4.33
CA TYR A 324 -14.84 -10.18 -3.62
C TYR A 324 -16.06 -10.11 -4.53
N ASP A 325 -17.09 -10.89 -4.20
CA ASP A 325 -18.35 -10.84 -4.95
C ASP A 325 -18.80 -9.38 -5.14
N PRO A 326 -19.09 -8.94 -6.38
CA PRO A 326 -19.64 -7.62 -6.60
C PRO A 326 -20.88 -7.52 -5.72
N ILE A 327 -20.89 -6.56 -4.80
CA ILE A 327 -22.03 -6.33 -3.94
C ILE A 327 -23.22 -6.03 -4.86
N VAL A 328 -24.16 -6.96 -4.93
CA VAL A 328 -25.34 -6.86 -5.77
C VAL A 328 -26.25 -5.81 -5.15
N ILE A 329 -26.29 -4.60 -5.71
CA ILE A 329 -27.35 -3.63 -5.40
C ILE A 329 -28.63 -4.15 -6.06
N SER A 330 -29.46 -4.85 -5.28
CA SER A 330 -30.74 -5.43 -5.70
C SER A 330 -31.70 -4.39 -6.29
N ASP A 331 -31.55 -3.12 -5.93
CA ASP A 331 -32.52 -2.06 -6.22
C ASP A 331 -32.36 -1.45 -7.63
N LEU A 332 -31.28 -1.78 -8.36
CA LEU A 332 -31.08 -1.34 -9.75
C LEU A 332 -31.66 -2.32 -10.79
N ALA A 333 -32.10 -3.51 -10.37
CA ALA A 333 -32.53 -4.59 -11.26
C ALA A 333 -33.97 -4.45 -11.80
N GLU A 334 -34.75 -3.47 -11.33
CA GLU A 334 -36.17 -3.37 -11.69
C GLU A 334 -36.47 -2.55 -12.96
N SER A 335 -35.49 -1.94 -13.64
CA SER A 335 -35.74 -1.20 -14.90
C SER A 335 -35.18 -1.89 -16.16
N LYS A 336 -35.67 -3.10 -16.47
CA LYS A 336 -35.13 -4.02 -17.49
C LYS A 336 -35.12 -3.58 -18.97
N THR A 337 -35.40 -2.34 -19.34
CA THR A 337 -35.38 -1.93 -20.77
C THR A 337 -34.74 -0.58 -21.06
N GLY A 338 -34.27 0.17 -20.05
CA GLY A 338 -33.67 1.50 -20.24
C GLY A 338 -32.20 1.65 -19.82
N THR A 339 -31.64 0.67 -19.13
CA THR A 339 -30.37 0.83 -18.40
C THR A 339 -29.14 0.82 -19.31
N ALA A 340 -29.12 -0.02 -20.36
CA ALA A 340 -27.96 -0.12 -21.26
C ALA A 340 -27.73 1.16 -22.10
N ALA A 341 -28.80 1.80 -22.58
CA ALA A 341 -28.72 3.06 -23.30
C ALA A 341 -28.43 4.26 -22.38
N LYS A 342 -28.89 4.22 -21.12
CA LYS A 342 -28.50 5.20 -20.09
C LYS A 342 -27.03 5.06 -19.68
N LEU A 343 -26.51 3.83 -19.58
CA LEU A 343 -25.10 3.54 -19.29
C LEU A 343 -24.16 3.96 -20.42
N ALA A 344 -24.56 3.79 -21.69
CA ALA A 344 -23.80 4.28 -22.85
C ALA A 344 -23.80 5.82 -22.98
N ASN A 345 -24.76 6.51 -22.36
CA ASN A 345 -24.77 7.98 -22.25
C ASN A 345 -23.99 8.50 -21.02
N LEU A 346 -23.73 7.65 -20.01
CA LEU A 346 -23.00 8.00 -18.80
C LEU A 346 -21.49 8.14 -19.03
N THR A 347 -20.92 7.51 -20.07
CA THR A 347 -19.51 7.66 -20.45
C THR A 347 -19.14 9.07 -20.95
N ASN A 348 -20.12 9.91 -21.30
CA ASN A 348 -19.86 11.17 -21.99
C ASN A 348 -20.03 12.44 -21.16
N ARG A 349 -20.57 12.41 -19.93
CA ARG A 349 -20.73 13.61 -19.10
C ARG A 349 -20.80 13.26 -17.61
N PHE A 350 -19.69 13.34 -16.92
CA PHE A 350 -19.72 13.69 -15.51
C PHE A 350 -19.30 15.17 -15.40
N THR A 351 -20.10 15.97 -14.73
CA THR A 351 -19.67 17.28 -14.23
C THR A 351 -19.76 17.12 -12.74
N TRP A 352 -18.60 17.02 -12.09
CA TRP A 352 -18.47 16.68 -10.69
C TRP A 352 -18.84 17.93 -9.87
N SER A 353 -19.91 17.87 -9.09
CA SER A 353 -20.31 18.96 -8.18
C SER A 353 -20.24 18.56 -6.72
N GLY A 354 -19.68 17.39 -6.38
CA GLY A 354 -19.41 16.95 -5.01
C GLY A 354 -20.62 16.71 -4.11
N THR A 355 -21.86 16.94 -4.57
CA THR A 355 -23.06 16.99 -3.70
C THR A 355 -24.11 15.91 -3.97
N ASP A 356 -23.87 15.00 -4.91
CA ASP A 356 -24.89 14.02 -5.30
C ASP A 356 -24.47 12.58 -4.93
N ASP A 357 -25.12 12.02 -3.91
CA ASP A 357 -24.98 10.63 -3.46
C ASP A 357 -25.11 9.63 -4.63
N TRP A 358 -25.88 10.00 -5.66
CA TRP A 358 -26.07 9.21 -6.87
C TRP A 358 -24.80 9.11 -7.73
N GLN A 359 -23.92 10.12 -7.74
CA GLN A 359 -22.66 10.10 -8.49
C GLN A 359 -21.63 9.17 -7.83
N LEU A 360 -21.54 9.19 -6.50
CA LEU A 360 -20.69 8.27 -5.72
C LEU A 360 -21.14 6.81 -5.89
N GLN A 361 -22.45 6.57 -5.88
CA GLN A 361 -23.02 5.25 -6.13
C GLN A 361 -22.70 4.74 -7.55
N ASN A 362 -22.73 5.60 -8.58
CA ASN A 362 -22.41 5.19 -9.94
C ASN A 362 -20.91 4.98 -10.17
N LEU A 363 -20.03 5.78 -9.57
CA LEU A 363 -18.58 5.54 -9.58
C LEU A 363 -18.27 4.20 -8.90
N TRP A 364 -18.90 3.94 -7.76
CA TRP A 364 -18.76 2.68 -7.04
C TRP A 364 -19.28 1.48 -7.85
N VAL A 365 -20.43 1.59 -8.51
CA VAL A 365 -20.97 0.53 -9.39
C VAL A 365 -20.07 0.35 -10.61
N TRP A 366 -19.54 1.42 -11.18
CA TRP A 366 -18.66 1.36 -12.36
C TRP A 366 -17.34 0.66 -12.03
N ILE A 367 -16.66 1.07 -10.94
CA ILE A 367 -15.40 0.47 -10.48
C ILE A 367 -15.59 -1.02 -10.13
N ASN A 368 -16.61 -1.36 -9.34
CA ASN A 368 -16.80 -2.75 -8.89
C ASN A 368 -17.38 -3.68 -9.97
N ARG A 369 -18.15 -3.18 -10.95
CA ARG A 369 -18.86 -4.03 -11.93
C ARG A 369 -18.13 -4.21 -13.25
N PHE A 370 -17.34 -3.23 -13.70
CA PHE A 370 -16.70 -3.28 -15.02
C PHE A 370 -15.18 -3.48 -14.98
N CYS A 371 -14.46 -2.85 -14.06
CA CYS A 371 -12.99 -2.96 -14.00
C CYS A 371 -12.52 -4.25 -13.32
N TRP A 372 -13.35 -4.84 -12.47
CA TRP A 372 -12.93 -5.98 -11.65
C TRP A 372 -13.02 -7.34 -12.33
N CYS A 373 -13.99 -7.51 -13.23
CA CYS A 373 -14.08 -8.72 -14.06
C CYS A 373 -13.23 -8.64 -15.34
N SER A 374 -12.78 -7.45 -15.75
CA SER A 374 -12.03 -7.26 -17.00
C SER A 374 -10.50 -7.22 -16.81
N SER A 375 -10.02 -7.14 -15.56
CA SER A 375 -8.58 -7.16 -15.24
C SER A 375 -7.92 -8.53 -15.48
N ASN A 376 -8.72 -9.58 -15.72
CA ASN A 376 -8.29 -10.83 -16.32
C ASN A 376 -8.80 -10.92 -17.78
N ASP A 377 -7.89 -10.66 -18.73
CA ASP A 377 -7.91 -11.13 -20.13
C ASP A 377 -8.80 -10.50 -21.23
N THR A 378 -9.54 -9.39 -21.06
CA THR A 378 -10.37 -8.87 -22.18
C THR A 378 -10.39 -7.36 -22.42
N TYR A 379 -9.21 -6.72 -22.50
CA TYR A 379 -9.05 -5.46 -23.25
C TYR A 379 -8.24 -5.73 -24.54
N GLN A 380 -8.85 -6.45 -25.47
CA GLN A 380 -8.58 -6.33 -26.90
C GLN A 380 -9.88 -5.89 -27.56
N ARG A 381 -9.99 -4.60 -27.88
CA ARG A 381 -10.73 -4.08 -29.03
C ARG A 381 -10.38 -2.62 -29.27
#